data_AF-A0A915Y249-F1
#
_entry.id   AF-A0A915Y249-F1
#
_cell.length_a   1.000
_cell.length_b   1.000
_cell.length_c   1.000
_cell.angle_alpha   90.00
_cell.angle_beta   90.00
_cell.angle_gamma   90.00
#
_symmetry.space_group_name_H-M   'P 1'
#
loop_
_entity.id
_entity.type
_entity.pdbx_description
1 polymer ?
#
loop_
_entity_poly.entity_id
_entity_poly.type
_entity_poly.pdbx_seq_one_letter_code
_entity_poly.pdbx_strand_id
1 'polypeptide(L)'
;MSFTVNDLQDLTRLLATHPEWLGEVRRLVLTEELLKLPEIVRDLAEAQRRTEEQLAQLAARVSELTEAQQRAESRLSQLDERLNQLAMRVNELAEAQRRTEERLNQLAARVDELAEAQRRTEERLNQLAARVDELAEAQRRTEERLNQLAARVDELAEAQRRTEERLNQLEERLNQLAARVDELAEAQRRTEERLNQLAARVDELAEAQRRTEERIEALAEAQRRTEERLDQLTARVDQLTQTVQLLVNQMAEVRGDLLEIKFRERAPAYFGRWLRRVRVVPVTDVEEQLEAVLTDQEVDELLSLDLLVRGRPRLAGPAAEEIWLAVEVSSVVDANDVRRAERRAGLLRRAGLRTVPVAVGARINAKAKSLAESHHVALMRDGADQGWEQAYRAAIS
;
A
#
# COMPACT_ATOMS: atom_id res chain seq x y z
N MET A 1 -43.02 -232.79 -65.05
CA MET A 1 -42.15 -233.26 -63.95
C MET A 1 -42.32 -232.30 -62.80
N SER A 2 -42.68 -232.85 -61.65
CA SER A 2 -43.05 -232.15 -60.42
C SER A 2 -41.82 -231.79 -59.59
N PHE A 3 -41.67 -230.52 -59.23
CA PHE A 3 -40.77 -230.11 -58.16
C PHE A 3 -41.61 -229.53 -57.01
N THR A 4 -41.60 -230.23 -55.87
CA THR A 4 -42.07 -229.75 -54.56
C THR A 4 -40.85 -229.57 -53.68
N VAL A 5 -40.60 -228.34 -53.21
CA VAL A 5 -39.48 -227.98 -52.33
C VAL A 5 -40.04 -227.72 -50.94
N ASN A 6 -39.58 -228.48 -49.94
CA ASN A 6 -40.10 -228.44 -48.56
C ASN A 6 -39.14 -227.83 -47.52
N ASP A 7 -37.93 -227.39 -47.89
CA ASP A 7 -37.05 -226.63 -46.98
C ASP A 7 -36.11 -225.64 -47.69
N LEU A 8 -35.72 -224.57 -47.00
CA LEU A 8 -34.86 -223.50 -47.53
C LEU A 8 -33.47 -224.03 -47.95
N GLN A 9 -33.03 -225.14 -47.33
CA GLN A 9 -31.80 -225.84 -47.67
C GLN A 9 -31.87 -226.60 -49.01
N ASP A 10 -33.05 -227.12 -49.38
CA ASP A 10 -33.25 -227.75 -50.69
C ASP A 10 -33.25 -226.71 -51.81
N LEU A 11 -33.81 -225.52 -51.54
CA LEU A 11 -33.75 -224.37 -52.46
C LEU A 11 -32.32 -223.88 -52.67
N THR A 12 -31.48 -223.84 -51.63
CA THR A 12 -30.06 -223.42 -51.75
C THR A 12 -29.19 -224.46 -52.44
N ARG A 13 -29.45 -225.77 -52.26
CA ARG A 13 -28.76 -226.82 -53.04
C ARG A 13 -29.14 -226.79 -54.51
N LEU A 14 -30.44 -226.65 -54.83
CA LEU A 14 -30.91 -226.53 -56.21
C LEU A 14 -30.31 -225.30 -56.92
N LEU A 15 -30.24 -224.16 -56.22
CA LEU A 15 -29.63 -222.92 -56.72
C LEU A 15 -28.10 -223.01 -56.88
N ALA A 16 -27.42 -223.94 -56.20
CA ALA A 16 -26.00 -224.22 -56.41
C ALA A 16 -25.74 -225.19 -57.59
N THR A 17 -26.66 -226.13 -57.87
CA THR A 17 -26.58 -227.07 -59.02
C THR A 17 -27.08 -226.51 -60.35
N HIS A 18 -27.91 -225.46 -60.33
CA HIS A 18 -28.46 -224.80 -61.52
C HIS A 18 -28.17 -223.28 -61.49
N PRO A 19 -27.01 -222.83 -62.00
CA PRO A 19 -26.57 -221.42 -61.97
C PRO A 19 -27.53 -220.46 -62.67
N GLU A 20 -28.24 -220.94 -63.69
CA GLU A 20 -29.27 -220.18 -64.42
C GLU A 20 -30.40 -219.65 -63.52
N TRP A 21 -30.70 -220.28 -62.38
CA TRP A 21 -31.77 -219.84 -61.48
C TRP A 21 -31.29 -218.76 -60.49
N LEU A 22 -29.99 -218.70 -60.21
CA LEU A 22 -29.39 -217.70 -59.31
C LEU A 22 -29.41 -216.29 -59.96
N GLY A 23 -29.34 -216.24 -61.29
CA GLY A 23 -29.55 -215.03 -62.09
C GLY A 23 -30.95 -214.45 -61.91
N GLU A 24 -32.00 -215.27 -62.00
CA GLU A 24 -33.38 -214.78 -61.86
C GLU A 24 -33.81 -214.50 -60.44
N VAL A 25 -33.25 -215.18 -59.43
CA VAL A 25 -33.48 -214.79 -58.02
C VAL A 25 -32.81 -213.46 -57.69
N ARG A 26 -31.59 -213.18 -58.20
CA ARG A 26 -30.96 -211.85 -58.04
C ARG A 26 -31.81 -210.74 -58.65
N ARG A 27 -32.39 -211.00 -59.83
CA ARG A 27 -33.20 -210.02 -60.56
C ARG A 27 -34.55 -209.74 -59.90
N LEU A 28 -35.12 -210.71 -59.17
CA LEU A 28 -36.39 -210.55 -58.45
C LEU A 28 -36.25 -209.96 -57.04
N VAL A 29 -35.09 -210.10 -56.37
CA VAL A 29 -34.90 -209.65 -54.97
C VAL A 29 -34.09 -208.35 -54.84
N LEU A 30 -33.08 -208.12 -55.69
CA LEU A 30 -32.29 -206.88 -55.67
C LEU A 30 -32.94 -205.85 -56.60
N THR A 31 -33.99 -205.20 -56.11
CA THR A 31 -34.58 -204.02 -56.77
C THR A 31 -33.56 -202.89 -56.86
N GLU A 32 -33.70 -202.05 -57.90
CA GLU A 32 -32.79 -200.94 -58.20
C GLU A 32 -32.57 -199.98 -57.01
N GLU A 33 -33.53 -199.89 -56.08
CA GLU A 33 -33.47 -199.06 -54.88
C GLU A 33 -32.45 -199.54 -53.84
N LEU A 34 -32.31 -200.85 -53.62
CA LEU A 34 -31.39 -201.39 -52.61
C LEU A 34 -29.91 -201.27 -53.04
N LEU A 35 -29.64 -201.17 -54.35
CA LEU A 35 -28.29 -200.95 -54.87
C LEU A 35 -27.81 -199.49 -54.71
N LYS A 36 -28.73 -198.51 -54.57
CA LYS A 36 -28.41 -197.08 -54.45
C LYS A 36 -28.18 -196.59 -53.01
N LEU A 37 -28.50 -197.40 -51.99
CA LEU A 37 -28.38 -197.02 -50.58
C LEU A 37 -26.97 -196.57 -50.14
N PRO A 38 -25.86 -197.22 -50.57
CA PRO A 38 -24.51 -196.78 -50.21
C PRO A 38 -24.16 -195.39 -50.74
N GLU A 39 -24.70 -194.99 -51.90
CA GLU A 39 -24.53 -193.63 -52.43
C GLU A 39 -25.27 -192.61 -51.56
N ILE A 40 -26.52 -192.87 -51.18
CA ILE A 40 -27.31 -191.96 -50.32
C ILE A 40 -26.61 -191.69 -48.98
N VAL A 41 -26.02 -192.72 -48.35
CA VAL A 41 -25.31 -192.56 -47.08
C VAL A 41 -24.04 -191.71 -47.26
N ARG A 42 -23.35 -191.83 -48.40
CA ARG A 42 -22.17 -191.01 -48.71
C ARG A 42 -22.56 -189.55 -48.96
N ASP A 43 -23.62 -189.32 -49.71
CA ASP A 43 -24.17 -187.98 -49.96
C ASP A 43 -24.61 -187.31 -48.64
N LEU A 44 -25.21 -188.07 -47.72
CA LEU A 44 -25.58 -187.57 -46.40
C LEU A 44 -24.35 -187.21 -45.56
N ALA A 45 -23.30 -188.05 -45.57
CA ALA A 45 -22.05 -187.77 -44.86
C ALA A 45 -21.32 -186.53 -45.44
N GLU A 46 -21.36 -186.35 -46.75
CA GLU A 46 -20.82 -185.14 -47.41
C GLU A 46 -21.65 -183.89 -47.09
N ALA A 47 -22.98 -184.00 -47.08
CA ALA A 47 -23.87 -182.91 -46.64
C ALA A 47 -23.60 -182.54 -45.17
N GLN A 48 -23.38 -183.53 -44.31
CA GLN A 48 -23.10 -183.31 -42.89
C GLN A 48 -21.75 -182.61 -42.66
N ARG A 49 -20.71 -183.00 -43.41
CA ARG A 49 -19.43 -182.27 -43.42
C ARG A 49 -19.59 -180.81 -43.88
N ARG A 50 -20.36 -180.57 -44.94
CA ARG A 50 -20.65 -179.19 -45.40
C ARG A 50 -21.35 -178.37 -44.33
N THR A 51 -22.29 -178.95 -43.59
CA THR A 51 -22.95 -178.23 -42.48
C THR A 51 -22.01 -177.95 -41.32
N GLU A 52 -21.10 -178.87 -40.96
CA GLU A 52 -20.09 -178.63 -39.93
C GLU A 52 -19.12 -177.51 -40.34
N GLU A 53 -18.69 -177.48 -41.60
CA GLU A 53 -17.87 -176.38 -42.14
C GLU A 53 -18.63 -175.03 -42.12
N GLN A 54 -19.91 -175.02 -42.50
CA GLN A 54 -20.75 -173.81 -42.41
C GLN A 54 -20.93 -173.34 -40.96
N LEU A 55 -21.10 -174.26 -40.01
CA LEU A 55 -21.19 -173.93 -38.58
C LEU A 55 -19.87 -173.38 -38.04
N ALA A 56 -18.74 -173.94 -38.46
CA ALA A 56 -17.43 -173.42 -38.10
C ALA A 56 -17.19 -172.00 -38.66
N GLN A 57 -17.59 -171.74 -39.91
CA GLN A 57 -17.55 -170.41 -40.52
C GLN A 57 -18.49 -169.42 -39.81
N LEU A 58 -19.68 -169.87 -39.40
CA LEU A 58 -20.61 -169.04 -38.64
C LEU A 58 -20.04 -168.69 -37.26
N ALA A 59 -19.45 -169.67 -36.56
CA ALA A 59 -18.80 -169.45 -35.28
C ALA A 59 -17.64 -168.45 -35.39
N ALA A 60 -16.82 -168.56 -36.44
CA ALA A 60 -15.76 -167.60 -36.72
C ALA A 60 -16.31 -166.18 -36.95
N ARG A 61 -17.37 -166.04 -37.76
CA ARG A 61 -18.05 -164.75 -37.99
C ARG A 61 -18.66 -164.16 -36.72
N VAL A 62 -19.25 -165.00 -35.86
CA VAL A 62 -19.79 -164.57 -34.56
C VAL A 62 -18.65 -164.09 -33.65
N SER A 63 -17.52 -164.78 -33.63
CA SER A 63 -16.34 -164.33 -32.88
C SER A 63 -15.81 -162.99 -33.41
N GLU A 64 -15.67 -162.83 -34.74
CA GLU A 64 -15.26 -161.57 -35.36
C GLU A 64 -16.24 -160.41 -35.06
N LEU A 65 -17.55 -160.69 -35.10
CA LEU A 65 -18.59 -159.72 -34.73
C LEU A 65 -18.50 -159.35 -33.25
N THR A 66 -18.23 -160.31 -32.37
CA THR A 66 -18.07 -160.06 -30.94
C THR A 66 -16.86 -159.16 -30.68
N GLU A 67 -15.72 -159.43 -31.35
CA GLU A 67 -14.53 -158.57 -31.27
C GLU A 67 -14.76 -157.19 -31.88
N ALA A 68 -15.53 -157.09 -32.97
CA ALA A 68 -15.91 -155.81 -33.56
C ALA A 68 -16.85 -155.02 -32.63
N GLN A 69 -17.79 -155.69 -31.97
CA GLN A 69 -18.68 -155.10 -30.98
C GLN A 69 -17.89 -154.57 -29.78
N GLN A 70 -16.95 -155.35 -29.24
CA GLN A 70 -16.14 -154.92 -28.10
C GLN A 70 -15.22 -153.74 -28.47
N ARG A 71 -14.70 -153.70 -29.71
CA ARG A 71 -13.98 -152.53 -30.24
C ARG A 71 -14.89 -151.30 -30.39
N ALA A 72 -16.14 -151.48 -30.81
CA ALA A 72 -17.12 -150.40 -30.91
C ALA A 72 -17.49 -149.85 -29.53
N GLU A 73 -17.77 -150.72 -28.55
CA GLU A 73 -18.03 -150.35 -27.15
C GLU A 73 -16.84 -149.58 -26.53
N SER A 74 -15.61 -150.03 -26.81
CA SER A 74 -14.39 -149.33 -26.37
C SER A 74 -14.27 -147.94 -27.01
N ARG A 75 -14.60 -147.80 -28.30
CA ARG A 75 -14.61 -146.49 -28.99
C ARG A 75 -15.71 -145.57 -28.47
N LEU A 76 -16.91 -146.11 -28.20
CA LEU A 76 -18.01 -145.36 -27.61
C LEU A 76 -17.61 -144.83 -26.22
N SER A 77 -16.99 -145.68 -25.39
CA SER A 77 -16.48 -145.27 -24.08
C SER A 77 -15.42 -144.16 -24.19
N GLN A 78 -14.52 -144.23 -25.17
CA GLN A 78 -13.54 -143.16 -25.43
C GLN A 78 -14.19 -141.88 -25.95
N LEU A 79 -15.25 -141.99 -26.74
CA LEU A 79 -16.02 -140.83 -27.21
C LEU A 79 -16.78 -140.17 -26.07
N ASP A 80 -17.40 -140.95 -25.19
CA ASP A 80 -18.08 -140.43 -23.99
C ASP A 80 -17.10 -139.68 -23.09
N GLU A 81 -15.90 -140.22 -22.88
CA GLU A 81 -14.85 -139.54 -22.11
C GLU A 81 -14.42 -138.22 -22.79
N ARG A 82 -14.25 -138.22 -24.12
CA ARG A 82 -13.94 -136.99 -24.87
C ARG A 82 -15.09 -135.99 -24.82
N LEU A 83 -16.34 -136.44 -24.89
CA LEU A 83 -17.52 -135.60 -24.79
C LEU A 83 -17.61 -134.98 -23.39
N ASN A 84 -17.33 -135.74 -22.34
CA ASN A 84 -17.26 -135.23 -20.97
C ASN A 84 -16.14 -134.18 -20.82
N GLN A 85 -14.95 -134.43 -21.39
CA GLN A 85 -13.86 -133.46 -21.39
C GLN A 85 -14.18 -132.19 -22.19
N LEU A 86 -14.85 -132.33 -23.33
CA LEU A 86 -15.33 -131.19 -24.12
C LEU A 86 -16.39 -130.38 -23.36
N ALA A 87 -17.34 -131.05 -22.70
CA ALA A 87 -18.35 -130.39 -21.88
C ALA A 87 -17.70 -129.60 -20.73
N MET A 88 -16.68 -130.16 -20.06
CA MET A 88 -15.91 -129.44 -19.04
C MET A 88 -15.21 -128.21 -19.62
N ARG A 89 -14.51 -128.33 -20.75
CA ARG A 89 -13.85 -127.17 -21.41
C ARG A 89 -14.83 -126.10 -21.86
N VAL A 90 -16.00 -126.49 -22.36
CA VAL A 90 -17.06 -125.53 -22.74
C VAL A 90 -17.55 -124.79 -21.51
N ASN A 91 -17.74 -125.47 -20.37
CA ASN A 91 -18.10 -124.81 -19.12
C ASN A 91 -17.00 -123.86 -18.62
N GLU A 92 -15.73 -124.26 -18.67
CA GLU A 92 -14.59 -123.41 -18.32
C GLU A 92 -14.51 -122.16 -19.21
N LEU A 93 -14.74 -122.32 -20.53
CA LEU A 93 -14.79 -121.21 -21.47
C LEU A 93 -15.98 -120.28 -21.20
N ALA A 94 -17.15 -120.83 -20.87
CA ALA A 94 -18.32 -120.02 -20.50
C ALA A 94 -18.07 -119.23 -19.22
N GLU A 95 -17.41 -119.82 -18.22
CA GLU A 95 -17.00 -119.10 -17.01
C GLU A 95 -15.95 -118.02 -17.30
N ALA A 96 -14.94 -118.31 -18.12
CA ALA A 96 -13.95 -117.34 -18.54
C ALA A 96 -14.58 -116.19 -19.31
N GLN A 97 -15.55 -116.47 -20.19
CA GLN A 97 -16.32 -115.48 -20.93
C GLN A 97 -17.11 -114.59 -19.96
N ARG A 98 -17.84 -115.15 -18.99
CA ARG A 98 -18.52 -114.35 -17.96
C ARG A 98 -17.58 -113.44 -17.19
N ARG A 99 -16.41 -113.94 -16.78
CA ARG A 99 -15.39 -113.11 -16.10
C ARG A 99 -14.86 -111.98 -16.99
N THR A 100 -14.75 -112.22 -18.30
CA THR A 100 -14.34 -111.16 -19.25
C THR A 100 -15.43 -110.12 -19.45
N GLU A 101 -16.70 -110.53 -19.56
CA GLU A 101 -17.85 -109.63 -19.64
C GLU A 101 -17.95 -108.76 -18.38
N GLU A 102 -17.77 -109.34 -17.19
CA GLU A 102 -17.71 -108.59 -15.93
C GLU A 102 -16.57 -107.56 -15.93
N ARG A 103 -15.37 -107.94 -16.38
CA ARG A 103 -14.22 -107.01 -16.49
C ARG A 103 -14.47 -105.90 -17.50
N LEU A 104 -15.11 -106.21 -18.63
CA LEU A 104 -15.48 -105.21 -19.64
C LEU A 104 -16.50 -104.23 -19.08
N ASN A 105 -17.50 -104.70 -18.33
CA ASN A 105 -18.47 -103.85 -17.66
C ASN A 105 -17.81 -102.94 -16.61
N GLN A 106 -16.86 -103.47 -15.83
CA GLN A 106 -16.07 -102.68 -14.88
C GLN A 106 -15.18 -101.64 -15.58
N LEU A 107 -14.59 -101.99 -16.72
CA LEU A 107 -13.78 -101.07 -17.51
C LEU A 107 -14.66 -99.95 -18.10
N ALA A 108 -15.83 -100.28 -18.63
CA ALA A 108 -16.79 -99.30 -19.14
C ALA A 108 -17.18 -98.31 -18.04
N ALA A 109 -17.53 -98.79 -16.84
CA ALA A 109 -17.83 -97.94 -15.71
C ALA A 109 -16.67 -97.00 -15.33
N ARG A 110 -15.42 -97.49 -15.34
CA ARG A 110 -14.24 -96.64 -15.08
C ARG A 110 -14.00 -95.60 -16.17
N VAL A 111 -14.27 -95.94 -17.43
CA VAL A 111 -14.18 -94.99 -18.54
C VAL A 111 -15.22 -93.88 -18.39
N ASP A 112 -16.45 -94.22 -17.98
CA ASP A 112 -17.51 -93.25 -17.69
C ASP A 112 -17.12 -92.34 -16.52
N GLU A 113 -16.59 -92.90 -15.42
CA GLU A 113 -16.08 -92.12 -14.29
C GLU A 113 -14.94 -91.17 -14.69
N LEU A 114 -14.02 -91.63 -15.55
CA LEU A 114 -12.94 -90.80 -16.08
C LEU A 114 -13.46 -89.69 -16.98
N ALA A 115 -14.47 -89.96 -17.82
CA ALA A 115 -15.10 -88.95 -18.67
C ALA A 115 -15.82 -87.88 -17.83
N GLU A 116 -16.50 -88.28 -16.75
CA GLU A 116 -17.09 -87.32 -15.80
C GLU A 116 -16.03 -86.51 -15.07
N ALA A 117 -14.95 -87.15 -14.60
CA ALA A 117 -13.83 -86.45 -13.96
C ALA A 117 -13.19 -85.44 -14.92
N GLN A 118 -13.02 -85.83 -16.20
CA GLN A 118 -12.49 -84.96 -17.24
C GLN A 118 -13.39 -83.75 -17.47
N ARG A 119 -14.71 -83.94 -17.60
CA ARG A 119 -15.66 -82.83 -17.71
C ARG A 119 -15.58 -81.87 -16.52
N ARG A 120 -15.52 -82.39 -15.29
CA ARG A 120 -15.36 -81.56 -14.08
C ARG A 120 -14.03 -80.79 -14.09
N THR A 121 -12.95 -81.36 -14.61
CA THR A 121 -11.69 -80.63 -14.76
C THR A 121 -11.75 -79.55 -15.83
N GLU A 122 -12.41 -79.80 -16.97
CA GLU A 122 -12.62 -78.80 -18.02
C GLU A 122 -13.46 -77.62 -17.50
N GLU A 123 -14.52 -77.90 -16.73
CA GLU A 123 -15.31 -76.86 -16.06
C GLU A 123 -14.47 -76.04 -15.08
N ARG A 124 -13.62 -76.68 -14.26
CA ARG A 124 -12.71 -75.98 -13.34
C ARG A 124 -11.68 -75.13 -14.08
N LEU A 125 -11.15 -75.62 -15.20
CA LEU A 125 -10.21 -74.86 -16.04
C LEU A 125 -10.90 -73.64 -16.66
N ASN A 126 -12.13 -73.77 -17.13
CA ASN A 126 -12.91 -72.64 -17.65
C ASN A 126 -13.19 -71.60 -16.55
N GLN A 127 -13.53 -72.03 -15.34
CA GLN A 127 -13.70 -71.13 -14.19
C GLN A 127 -12.38 -70.44 -13.80
N LEU A 128 -11.25 -71.15 -13.86
CA LEU A 128 -9.95 -70.58 -13.58
C LEU A 128 -9.56 -69.54 -14.62
N ALA A 129 -9.79 -69.83 -15.91
CA ALA A 129 -9.55 -68.87 -16.99
C ALA A 129 -10.35 -67.59 -16.78
N ALA A 130 -11.65 -67.70 -16.48
CA ALA A 130 -12.49 -66.54 -16.17
C ALA A 130 -11.97 -65.72 -14.99
N ARG A 131 -11.51 -66.37 -13.91
CA ARG A 131 -10.90 -65.66 -12.76
C ARG A 131 -9.58 -64.97 -13.12
N VAL A 132 -8.78 -65.56 -14.00
CA VAL A 132 -7.53 -64.94 -14.48
C VAL A 132 -7.85 -63.70 -15.31
N ASP A 133 -8.87 -63.75 -16.17
CA ASP A 133 -9.33 -62.59 -16.93
C ASP A 133 -9.85 -61.47 -16.01
N GLU A 134 -10.65 -61.81 -15.00
CA GLU A 134 -11.12 -60.84 -13.98
C GLU A 134 -9.95 -60.20 -13.21
N LEU A 135 -8.93 -60.99 -12.85
CA LEU A 135 -7.72 -60.49 -12.20
C LEU A 135 -6.93 -59.56 -13.11
N ALA A 136 -6.80 -59.90 -14.40
CA ALA A 136 -6.13 -59.05 -15.38
C ALA A 136 -6.86 -57.71 -15.57
N GLU A 137 -8.19 -57.70 -15.59
CA GLU A 137 -8.98 -56.46 -15.62
C GLU A 137 -8.81 -55.65 -14.33
N ALA A 138 -8.85 -56.30 -13.17
CA ALA A 138 -8.64 -55.63 -11.88
C ALA A 138 -7.23 -55.02 -11.79
N GLN A 139 -6.22 -55.71 -12.33
CA GLN A 139 -4.86 -55.19 -12.43
C GLN A 139 -4.80 -53.96 -13.33
N ARG A 140 -5.38 -54.00 -14.54
CA ARG A 140 -5.44 -52.82 -15.43
C ARG A 140 -6.09 -51.61 -14.77
N ARG A 141 -7.22 -51.81 -14.08
CA ARG A 141 -7.90 -50.73 -13.33
C ARG A 141 -7.02 -50.18 -12.21
N THR A 142 -6.20 -51.02 -11.60
CA THR A 142 -5.25 -50.60 -10.55
C THR A 142 -4.10 -49.79 -11.15
N GLU A 143 -3.54 -50.22 -12.28
CA GLU A 143 -2.52 -49.47 -13.03
C GLU A 143 -3.04 -48.10 -13.46
N GLU A 144 -4.27 -48.01 -13.97
CA GLU A 144 -4.91 -46.74 -14.30
C GLU A 144 -5.05 -45.81 -13.07
N ARG A 145 -5.47 -46.35 -11.92
CA ARG A 145 -5.56 -45.59 -10.67
C ARG A 145 -4.20 -45.12 -10.17
N LEU A 146 -3.16 -45.94 -10.30
CA LEU A 146 -1.79 -45.56 -9.95
C LEU A 146 -1.28 -44.44 -10.85
N ASN A 147 -1.56 -44.50 -12.16
CA ASN A 147 -1.20 -43.42 -13.08
C ASN A 147 -1.94 -42.11 -12.75
N GLN A 148 -3.22 -42.18 -12.41
CA GLN A 148 -3.99 -41.02 -11.95
C GLN A 148 -3.46 -40.45 -10.63
N LEU A 149 -3.05 -41.32 -9.70
CA LEU A 149 -2.45 -40.90 -8.44
C LEU A 149 -1.10 -40.21 -8.67
N ALA A 150 -0.25 -40.75 -9.54
CA ALA A 150 1.02 -40.15 -9.91
C ALA A 150 0.81 -38.74 -10.49
N ALA A 151 -0.13 -38.57 -11.43
CA ALA A 151 -0.45 -37.26 -11.99
C ALA A 151 -0.92 -36.26 -10.92
N ARG A 152 -1.75 -36.69 -9.95
CA ARG A 152 -2.19 -35.83 -8.83
C ARG A 152 -1.04 -35.45 -7.89
N VAL A 153 -0.08 -36.35 -7.68
CA VAL A 153 1.11 -36.06 -6.88
C VAL A 153 1.99 -35.03 -7.58
N ASP A 154 2.15 -35.12 -8.91
CA ASP A 154 2.88 -34.14 -9.70
C ASP A 154 2.19 -32.76 -9.65
N GLU A 155 0.86 -32.70 -9.82
CA GLU A 155 0.09 -31.47 -9.66
C GLU A 155 0.24 -30.85 -8.27
N LEU A 156 0.23 -31.68 -7.22
CA LEU A 156 0.43 -31.22 -5.84
C LEU A 156 1.85 -30.68 -5.64
N ALA A 157 2.86 -31.34 -6.21
CA ALA A 157 4.25 -30.88 -6.15
C ALA A 157 4.43 -29.53 -6.87
N GLU A 158 3.79 -29.33 -8.02
CA GLU A 158 3.76 -28.03 -8.69
C GLU A 158 3.04 -26.96 -7.87
N ALA A 159 1.89 -27.28 -7.29
CA ALA A 159 1.15 -26.36 -6.43
C ALA A 159 1.97 -25.96 -5.19
N GLN A 160 2.72 -26.92 -4.62
CA GLN A 160 3.63 -26.67 -3.51
C GLN A 160 4.77 -25.73 -3.92
N ARG A 161 5.44 -25.97 -5.06
CA ARG A 161 6.48 -25.06 -5.58
C ARG A 161 5.96 -23.64 -5.79
N ARG A 162 4.78 -23.48 -6.38
CA ARG A 162 4.14 -22.15 -6.55
C ARG A 162 3.84 -21.47 -5.21
N THR A 163 3.52 -22.26 -4.18
CA THR A 163 3.28 -21.75 -2.83
C THR A 163 4.59 -21.29 -2.18
N GLU A 164 5.66 -22.07 -2.31
CA GLU A 164 7.01 -21.70 -1.86
C GLU A 164 7.50 -20.41 -2.54
N GLU A 165 7.31 -20.28 -3.85
CA GLU A 165 7.62 -19.03 -4.59
C GLU A 165 6.84 -17.83 -4.06
N ARG A 166 5.54 -17.99 -3.78
CA ARG A 166 4.70 -16.92 -3.19
C ARG A 166 5.14 -16.56 -1.79
N LEU A 167 5.55 -17.53 -0.98
CA LEU A 167 6.07 -17.27 0.37
C LEU A 167 7.39 -16.49 0.31
N ASN A 168 8.31 -16.85 -0.58
CA ASN A 168 9.56 -16.11 -0.78
C ASN A 168 9.31 -14.67 -1.22
N GLN A 169 8.37 -14.44 -2.14
CA GLN A 169 7.97 -13.08 -2.55
C GLN A 169 7.34 -12.29 -1.40
N LEU A 170 6.58 -12.96 -0.52
CA LEU A 170 5.97 -12.32 0.63
C LEU A 170 7.01 -11.94 1.68
N GLU A 171 8.00 -12.80 1.91
CA GLU A 171 9.15 -12.52 2.77
C GLU A 171 9.95 -11.31 2.27
N GLU A 172 10.23 -11.25 0.96
CA GLU A 172 10.92 -10.10 0.36
C GLU A 172 10.13 -8.80 0.54
N ARG A 173 8.80 -8.83 0.34
CA ARG A 173 7.92 -7.68 0.58
C ARG A 173 7.90 -7.25 2.04
N LEU A 174 7.90 -8.20 2.97
CA LEU A 174 7.97 -7.91 4.41
C LEU A 174 9.30 -7.23 4.78
N ASN A 175 10.42 -7.70 4.23
CA ASN A 175 11.73 -7.09 4.43
C ASN A 175 11.78 -5.66 3.87
N GLN A 176 11.21 -5.43 2.68
CA GLN A 176 11.08 -4.08 2.11
C GLN A 176 10.19 -3.17 2.96
N LEU A 177 9.10 -3.70 3.52
CA LEU A 177 8.22 -2.95 4.40
C LEU A 177 8.90 -2.60 5.72
N ALA A 178 9.66 -3.52 6.31
CA ALA A 178 10.45 -3.26 7.51
C ALA A 178 11.46 -2.12 7.26
N ALA A 179 12.21 -2.16 6.16
CA ALA A 179 13.13 -1.10 5.79
C ALA A 179 12.45 0.27 5.65
N ARG A 180 11.26 0.33 5.02
CA ARG A 180 10.48 1.58 4.91
C ARG A 180 10.00 2.11 6.26
N VAL A 181 9.65 1.21 7.18
CA VAL A 181 9.25 1.61 8.54
C VAL A 181 10.45 2.20 9.30
N ASP A 182 11.63 1.63 9.15
CA ASP A 182 12.87 2.18 9.73
C ASP A 182 13.20 3.56 9.15
N GLU A 183 13.10 3.74 7.83
CA GLU A 183 13.28 5.05 7.18
C GLU A 183 12.28 6.10 7.68
N LEU A 184 11.01 5.71 7.87
CA LEU A 184 9.98 6.60 8.44
C LEU A 184 10.29 6.96 9.89
N ALA A 185 10.78 6.01 10.70
CA ALA A 185 11.17 6.27 12.08
C ALA A 185 12.35 7.25 12.15
N GLU A 186 13.35 7.13 11.26
CA GLU A 186 14.44 8.10 11.16
C GLU A 186 13.96 9.48 10.71
N ALA A 187 13.08 9.54 9.71
CA ALA A 187 12.49 10.80 9.24
C ALA A 187 11.71 11.47 10.37
N GLN A 188 10.95 10.71 11.17
CA GLN A 188 10.23 11.22 12.33
C GLN A 188 11.19 11.81 13.36
N ARG A 189 12.27 11.10 13.73
CA ARG A 189 13.29 11.64 14.68
C ARG A 189 13.90 12.96 14.19
N ARG A 190 14.26 13.04 12.91
CA ARG A 190 14.77 14.30 12.32
C ARG A 190 13.75 15.44 12.38
N THR A 191 12.48 15.11 12.26
CA THR A 191 11.39 16.11 12.34
C THR A 191 11.21 16.58 13.79
N GLU A 192 11.26 15.68 14.76
CA GLU A 192 11.24 16.00 16.20
C GLU A 192 12.43 16.89 16.59
N GLU A 193 13.64 16.58 16.11
CA GLU A 193 14.82 17.44 16.31
C GLU A 193 14.63 18.84 15.74
N ARG A 194 14.08 18.97 14.52
CA ARG A 194 13.78 20.27 13.91
C ARG A 194 12.72 21.05 14.69
N LEU A 195 11.70 20.37 15.22
CA LEU A 195 10.68 21.00 16.06
C LEU A 195 11.28 21.52 17.37
N ASN A 196 12.16 20.75 18.01
CA ASN A 196 12.88 21.19 19.21
C ASN A 196 13.77 22.41 18.93
N GLN A 197 14.48 22.43 17.78
CA GLN A 197 15.26 23.59 17.35
C GLN A 197 14.37 24.82 17.07
N LEU A 198 13.20 24.61 16.47
CA LEU A 198 12.25 25.70 16.23
C LEU A 198 11.70 26.26 17.54
N ALA A 199 11.35 25.40 18.49
CA ALA A 199 10.89 25.80 19.82
C ALA A 199 11.94 26.69 20.51
N ALA A 200 13.21 26.24 20.52
CA ALA A 200 14.31 27.04 21.08
C ALA A 200 14.45 28.42 20.42
N ARG A 201 14.33 28.50 19.08
CA ARG A 201 14.37 29.79 18.36
C ARG A 201 13.19 30.70 18.69
N VAL A 202 12.01 30.13 18.93
CA VAL A 202 10.82 30.89 19.34
C VAL A 202 11.03 31.46 20.75
N ASP A 203 11.61 30.69 21.66
CA ASP A 203 11.95 31.16 23.01
C ASP A 203 12.99 32.30 22.95
N GLU A 204 14.06 32.15 22.15
CA GLU A 204 15.05 33.21 21.93
C GLU A 204 14.41 34.49 21.34
N LEU A 205 13.47 34.35 20.40
CA LEU A 205 12.75 35.47 19.83
C LEU A 205 11.86 36.16 20.86
N ALA A 206 11.17 35.40 21.71
CA ALA A 206 10.35 35.94 22.79
C ALA A 206 11.20 36.73 23.80
N GLU A 207 12.39 36.24 24.15
CA GLU A 207 13.34 36.98 25.00
C GLU A 207 13.90 38.23 24.31
N ALA A 208 14.21 38.16 23.02
CA ALA A 208 14.61 39.33 22.25
C ALA A 208 13.49 40.39 22.19
N GLN A 209 12.24 39.96 22.01
CA GLN A 209 11.08 40.84 22.03
C GLN A 209 10.91 41.54 23.37
N ARG A 210 10.95 40.81 24.50
CA ARG A 210 10.89 41.41 25.85
C ARG A 210 11.97 42.47 26.06
N ARG A 211 13.23 42.17 25.70
CA ARG A 211 14.33 43.15 25.77
C ARG A 211 14.08 44.38 24.90
N THR A 212 13.41 44.22 23.78
CA THR A 212 13.08 45.35 22.88
C THR A 212 11.97 46.20 23.48
N GLU A 213 10.95 45.57 24.08
CA GLU A 213 9.87 46.24 24.80
C GLU A 213 10.42 47.08 25.98
N GLU A 214 11.32 46.51 26.79
CA GLU A 214 12.01 47.23 27.88
C GLU A 214 12.80 48.45 27.36
N ARG A 215 13.49 48.30 26.23
CA ARG A 215 14.24 49.43 25.61
C ARG A 215 13.32 50.51 25.08
N ILE A 216 12.17 50.14 24.51
CA ILE A 216 11.16 51.10 24.05
C ILE A 216 10.57 51.87 25.23
N GLU A 217 10.27 51.19 26.33
CA GLU A 217 9.78 51.84 27.55
C GLU A 217 10.81 52.82 28.13
N ALA A 218 12.07 52.41 28.21
CA ALA A 218 13.16 53.30 28.63
C ALA A 218 13.34 54.51 27.69
N LEU A 219 13.19 54.33 26.38
CA LEU A 219 13.21 55.42 25.41
C LEU A 219 12.03 56.37 25.59
N ALA A 220 10.83 55.84 25.83
CA ALA A 220 9.64 56.65 26.08
C ALA A 220 9.81 57.50 27.36
N GLU A 221 10.38 56.94 28.42
CA GLU A 221 10.71 57.71 29.63
C GLU A 221 11.78 58.78 29.38
N ALA A 222 12.84 58.44 28.63
CA ALA A 222 13.88 59.40 28.27
C ALA A 222 13.32 60.55 27.41
N GLN A 223 12.40 60.25 26.48
CA GLN A 223 11.69 61.25 25.69
C GLN A 223 10.85 62.16 26.59
N ARG A 224 10.06 61.60 27.50
CA ARG A 224 9.23 62.37 28.45
C ARG A 224 10.07 63.34 29.29
N ARG A 225 11.21 62.89 29.81
CA ARG A 225 12.17 63.76 30.54
C ARG A 225 12.77 64.86 29.66
N THR A 226 12.94 64.59 28.37
CA THR A 226 13.48 65.57 27.42
C THR A 226 12.43 66.63 27.09
N GLU A 227 11.16 66.23 26.91
CA GLU A 227 10.01 67.14 26.75
C GLU A 227 9.87 68.06 27.96
N GLU A 228 9.90 67.52 29.18
CA GLU A 228 9.87 68.34 30.41
C GLU A 228 11.02 69.35 30.49
N ARG A 229 12.24 68.96 30.07
CA ARG A 229 13.39 69.87 30.01
C ARG A 229 13.23 70.96 28.95
N LEU A 230 12.63 70.64 27.81
CA LEU A 230 12.35 71.62 26.76
C LEU A 230 11.29 72.62 27.21
N ASP A 231 10.25 72.19 27.91
CA ASP A 231 9.24 73.09 28.48
C ASP A 231 9.87 74.04 29.51
N GLN A 232 10.73 73.52 30.39
CA GLN A 232 11.48 74.36 31.34
C GLN A 232 12.42 75.35 30.64
N LEU A 233 13.08 74.93 29.56
CA LEU A 233 13.94 75.81 28.77
C LEU A 233 13.12 76.91 28.09
N THR A 234 11.97 76.55 27.53
CA THR A 234 11.05 77.50 26.88
C THR A 234 10.58 78.56 27.88
N ALA A 235 10.15 78.13 29.07
CA ALA A 235 9.77 79.05 30.14
C ALA A 235 10.91 80.00 30.56
N ARG A 236 12.15 79.50 30.63
CA ARG A 236 13.33 80.34 30.91
C ARG A 236 13.62 81.33 29.79
N VAL A 237 13.47 80.92 28.53
CA VAL A 237 13.63 81.81 27.37
C VAL A 237 12.56 82.90 27.37
N ASP A 238 11.31 82.58 27.73
CA ASP A 238 10.24 83.58 27.86
C ASP A 238 10.54 84.59 28.98
N GLN A 239 11.00 84.13 30.14
CA GLN A 239 11.43 85.01 31.23
C GLN A 239 12.61 85.91 30.84
N LEU A 240 13.59 85.36 30.10
CA LEU A 240 14.71 86.14 29.62
C LEU A 240 14.24 87.19 28.61
N THR A 241 13.35 86.82 27.68
CA THR A 241 12.73 87.75 26.73
C THR A 241 12.05 88.92 27.43
N GLN A 242 11.25 88.64 28.47
CA GLN A 242 10.59 89.66 29.28
C GLN A 242 11.60 90.57 30.00
N THR A 243 12.67 89.99 30.57
CA THR A 243 13.72 90.75 31.26
C THR A 243 14.47 91.67 30.29
N VAL A 244 14.83 91.17 29.11
CA VAL A 244 15.49 91.96 28.07
C VAL A 244 14.58 93.10 27.62
N GLN A 245 13.28 92.87 27.46
CA GLN A 245 12.34 93.92 27.08
C GLN A 245 12.24 95.02 28.14
N LEU A 246 12.24 94.66 29.43
CA LEU A 246 12.27 95.62 30.53
C LEU A 246 13.55 96.46 30.50
N LEU A 247 14.71 95.82 30.34
CA LEU A 247 16.00 96.50 30.23
C LEU A 247 16.05 97.45 29.03
N VAL A 248 15.49 97.07 27.89
CA VAL A 248 15.38 97.93 26.70
C VAL A 248 14.56 99.18 27.01
N ASN A 249 13.42 99.03 27.71
CA ASN A 249 12.57 100.16 28.09
C ASN A 249 13.29 101.09 29.08
N GLN A 250 13.91 100.56 30.12
CA GLN A 250 14.68 101.36 31.10
C GLN A 250 15.85 102.09 30.44
N MET A 251 16.54 101.46 29.49
CA MET A 251 17.63 102.10 28.75
C MET A 251 17.14 103.24 27.86
N ALA A 252 15.90 103.15 27.35
CA ALA A 252 15.29 104.24 26.58
C ALA A 252 15.00 105.45 27.47
N GLU A 253 14.50 105.23 28.69
CA GLU A 253 14.26 106.29 29.69
C GLU A 253 15.56 106.99 30.08
N VAL A 254 16.59 106.23 30.50
CA VAL A 254 17.91 106.79 30.88
C VAL A 254 18.54 107.61 29.75
N ARG A 255 18.36 107.18 28.49
CA ARG A 255 18.85 107.94 27.34
C ARG A 255 18.10 109.27 27.17
N GLY A 256 16.82 109.32 27.49
CA GLY A 256 16.02 110.54 27.52
C GLY A 256 16.58 111.53 28.53
N ASP A 257 16.70 111.13 29.80
CA ASP A 257 17.20 111.98 30.89
C ASP A 257 18.60 112.54 30.58
N LEU A 258 19.50 111.70 30.08
CA LEU A 258 20.86 112.11 29.72
C LEU A 258 20.89 113.14 28.58
N LEU A 259 19.94 113.10 27.65
CA LEU A 259 19.87 114.11 26.59
C LEU A 259 19.42 115.45 27.17
N GLU A 260 18.40 115.46 28.00
CA GLU A 260 17.90 116.67 28.65
C GLU A 260 19.00 117.37 29.47
N ILE A 261 19.72 116.59 30.31
CA ILE A 261 20.87 117.08 31.09
C ILE A 261 21.92 117.70 30.16
N LYS A 262 22.28 117.01 29.07
CA LYS A 262 23.29 117.52 28.12
C LYS A 262 22.89 118.84 27.49
N PHE A 263 21.63 118.99 27.07
CA PHE A 263 21.15 120.26 26.50
C PHE A 263 21.15 121.38 27.54
N ARG A 264 20.85 121.05 28.80
CA ARG A 264 20.82 122.03 29.90
C ARG A 264 22.22 122.53 30.26
N GLU A 265 23.16 121.62 30.51
CA GLU A 265 24.53 121.97 30.89
C GLU A 265 25.32 122.61 29.75
N ARG A 266 25.05 122.22 28.50
CA ARG A 266 25.78 122.69 27.31
C ARG A 266 24.94 123.57 26.39
N ALA A 267 23.92 124.25 26.92
CA ALA A 267 23.08 125.16 26.15
C ALA A 267 23.89 126.17 25.29
N PRO A 268 25.00 126.78 25.76
CA PRO A 268 25.81 127.66 24.91
C PRO A 268 26.45 126.94 23.71
N ALA A 269 26.78 125.64 23.83
CA ALA A 269 27.35 124.87 22.73
C ALA A 269 26.31 124.55 21.65
N TYR A 270 25.07 124.26 22.06
CA TYR A 270 23.98 123.95 21.14
C TYR A 270 23.39 125.22 20.51
N PHE A 271 23.04 126.23 21.30
CA PHE A 271 22.32 127.41 20.83
C PHE A 271 23.23 128.61 20.49
N GLY A 272 24.52 128.56 20.84
CA GLY A 272 25.46 129.69 20.68
C GLY A 272 25.73 130.12 19.24
N ARG A 273 25.44 129.24 18.27
CA ARG A 273 25.48 129.56 16.84
C ARG A 273 24.45 130.62 16.46
N TRP A 274 23.29 130.63 17.13
CA TRP A 274 22.19 131.54 16.84
C TRP A 274 22.03 132.64 17.90
N LEU A 275 22.39 132.36 19.15
CA LEU A 275 22.27 133.28 20.27
C LEU A 275 23.65 133.66 20.85
N ARG A 276 23.78 134.92 21.27
CA ARG A 276 24.86 135.40 22.15
C ARG A 276 24.34 135.43 23.58
N ARG A 277 25.24 135.29 24.57
CA ARG A 277 24.91 135.31 26.00
C ARG A 277 23.79 134.31 26.35
N VAL A 278 23.92 133.09 25.83
CA VAL A 278 22.97 132.00 26.06
C VAL A 278 22.91 131.67 27.55
N ARG A 279 21.70 131.68 28.12
CA ARG A 279 21.41 131.26 29.48
C ARG A 279 20.20 130.34 29.48
N VAL A 280 20.29 129.22 30.19
CA VAL A 280 19.09 128.47 30.56
C VAL A 280 18.45 129.19 31.73
N VAL A 281 17.16 129.43 31.65
CA VAL A 281 16.38 130.14 32.66
C VAL A 281 15.33 129.17 33.19
N PRO A 282 15.23 128.95 34.50
CA PRO A 282 14.10 128.23 35.09
C PRO A 282 12.78 128.90 34.71
N VAL A 283 11.76 128.13 34.36
CA VAL A 283 10.43 128.69 34.05
C VAL A 283 9.85 129.42 35.27
N THR A 284 10.18 128.96 36.49
CA THR A 284 9.84 129.61 37.77
C THR A 284 10.33 131.06 37.85
N ASP A 285 11.43 131.42 37.18
CA ASP A 285 11.97 132.79 37.21
C ASP A 285 11.09 133.79 36.43
N VAL A 286 10.22 133.29 35.54
CA VAL A 286 9.26 134.11 34.78
C VAL A 286 7.81 133.83 35.18
N GLU A 287 7.58 132.97 36.17
CA GLU A 287 6.25 132.46 36.55
C GLU A 287 5.26 133.57 36.92
N GLU A 288 5.67 134.54 37.74
CA GLU A 288 4.82 135.70 38.08
C GLU A 288 4.34 136.47 36.83
N GLN A 289 5.18 136.55 35.79
CA GLN A 289 4.84 137.17 34.51
C GLN A 289 3.89 136.29 33.69
N LEU A 290 4.00 134.97 33.81
CA LEU A 290 3.14 134.01 33.13
C LEU A 290 1.75 133.99 33.75
N GLU A 291 1.64 133.91 35.09
CA GLU A 291 0.38 133.90 35.86
C GLU A 291 -0.45 135.17 35.65
N ALA A 292 0.18 136.29 35.33
CA ALA A 292 -0.52 137.53 35.01
C ALA A 292 -1.40 137.45 33.74
N VAL A 293 -1.15 136.48 32.85
CA VAL A 293 -1.76 136.42 31.51
C VAL A 293 -2.29 135.02 31.14
N LEU A 294 -1.74 133.96 31.73
CA LEU A 294 -2.05 132.56 31.43
C LEU A 294 -2.87 131.93 32.56
N THR A 295 -3.57 130.84 32.23
CA THR A 295 -4.28 130.03 33.25
C THR A 295 -3.32 129.09 33.98
N ASP A 296 -3.68 128.66 35.19
CA ASP A 296 -2.88 127.68 35.98
C ASP A 296 -2.51 126.45 35.16
N GLN A 297 -3.45 125.92 34.37
CA GLN A 297 -3.19 124.77 33.48
C GLN A 297 -2.18 125.07 32.36
N GLU A 298 -2.18 126.30 31.83
CA GLU A 298 -1.21 126.75 30.82
C GLU A 298 0.17 127.00 31.44
N VAL A 299 0.23 127.47 32.70
CA VAL A 299 1.47 127.62 33.46
C VAL A 299 2.06 126.25 33.79
N ASP A 300 1.26 125.29 34.26
CA ASP A 300 1.69 123.89 34.48
C ASP A 300 2.25 123.26 33.19
N GLU A 301 1.63 123.54 32.03
CA GLU A 301 2.14 123.08 30.75
C GLU A 301 3.52 123.68 30.42
N LEU A 302 3.79 124.92 30.83
CA LEU A 302 5.10 125.56 30.68
C LEU A 302 6.11 125.10 31.71
N LEU A 303 5.71 124.76 32.94
CA LEU A 303 6.59 124.18 33.94
C LEU A 303 7.16 122.82 33.48
N SER A 304 6.43 122.12 32.62
CA SER A 304 6.88 120.87 31.98
C SER A 304 7.71 121.07 30.71
N LEU A 305 8.12 122.32 30.39
CA LEU A 305 9.05 122.63 29.31
C LEU A 305 10.47 122.16 29.64
N ASP A 306 11.07 121.40 28.74
CA ASP A 306 12.37 120.77 28.99
C ASP A 306 13.47 121.82 29.20
N LEU A 307 13.52 122.85 28.33
CA LEU A 307 14.37 124.02 28.55
C LEU A 307 13.73 125.31 28.07
N LEU A 308 13.85 126.35 28.90
CA LEU A 308 13.65 127.74 28.51
C LEU A 308 15.03 128.42 28.39
N VAL A 309 15.36 128.91 27.20
CA VAL A 309 16.68 129.50 26.92
C VAL A 309 16.54 130.97 26.55
N ARG A 310 17.29 131.84 27.20
CA ARG A 310 17.34 133.27 26.90
C ARG A 310 18.67 133.65 26.25
N GLY A 311 18.63 134.52 25.25
CA GLY A 311 19.84 135.06 24.62
C GLY A 311 19.57 136.14 23.59
N ARG A 312 20.64 136.73 23.05
CA ARG A 312 20.54 137.77 22.01
C ARG A 312 20.70 137.18 20.62
N PRO A 313 19.78 137.40 19.68
CA PRO A 313 19.86 136.81 18.37
C PRO A 313 21.04 137.40 17.57
N ARG A 314 21.84 136.52 16.96
CA ARG A 314 22.97 136.94 16.11
C ARG A 314 22.51 137.53 14.77
N LEU A 315 21.34 137.10 14.29
CA LEU A 315 20.77 137.50 13.01
C LEU A 315 20.38 139.00 12.97
N ALA A 316 20.03 139.60 14.11
CA ALA A 316 19.51 140.98 14.21
C ALA A 316 20.56 142.04 14.61
N GLY A 317 21.85 141.71 14.57
CA GLY A 317 22.94 142.67 14.84
C GLY A 317 23.22 142.94 16.34
N PRO A 318 24.19 143.83 16.67
CA PRO A 318 24.65 144.06 18.06
C PRO A 318 23.61 144.73 18.98
N ALA A 319 22.66 145.46 18.42
CA ALA A 319 21.61 146.20 19.13
C ALA A 319 20.31 145.38 19.32
N ALA A 320 20.29 144.10 18.91
CA ALA A 320 19.12 143.26 19.04
C ALA A 320 18.77 142.98 20.50
N GLU A 321 17.48 143.07 20.82
CA GLU A 321 16.95 142.74 22.13
C GLU A 321 16.99 141.22 22.40
N GLU A 322 16.85 140.83 23.67
CA GLU A 322 16.87 139.43 24.08
C GLU A 322 15.59 138.70 23.64
N ILE A 323 15.76 137.45 23.21
CA ILE A 323 14.70 136.52 22.85
C ILE A 323 14.80 135.26 23.70
N TRP A 324 13.72 134.50 23.68
CA TRP A 324 13.55 133.25 24.40
C TRP A 324 13.42 132.10 23.41
N LEU A 325 13.84 130.90 23.81
CA LEU A 325 13.58 129.65 23.12
C LEU A 325 12.75 128.76 24.04
N ALA A 326 11.63 128.26 23.55
CA ALA A 326 10.93 127.15 24.17
C ALA A 326 11.46 125.87 23.54
N VAL A 327 12.23 125.09 24.28
CA VAL A 327 12.96 123.94 23.74
C VAL A 327 12.35 122.64 24.26
N GLU A 328 11.93 121.80 23.32
CA GLU A 328 11.65 120.37 23.56
C GLU A 328 12.87 119.53 23.23
N VAL A 329 13.19 118.56 24.07
CA VAL A 329 14.30 117.62 23.92
C VAL A 329 13.76 116.20 23.82
N SER A 330 14.16 115.49 22.75
CA SER A 330 13.81 114.08 22.58
C SER A 330 14.96 113.29 21.98
N SER A 331 15.06 112.00 22.31
CA SER A 331 16.01 111.10 21.64
C SER A 331 15.66 110.88 20.16
N VAL A 332 14.38 110.98 19.83
CA VAL A 332 13.83 110.97 18.48
C VAL A 332 12.73 112.01 18.40
N VAL A 333 13.01 113.17 17.80
CA VAL A 333 12.02 114.23 17.63
C VAL A 333 10.90 113.75 16.73
N ASP A 334 9.67 113.72 17.24
CA ASP A 334 8.47 113.35 16.53
C ASP A 334 7.50 114.54 16.33
N ALA A 335 6.33 114.27 15.76
CA ALA A 335 5.33 115.31 15.49
C ALA A 335 4.72 115.91 16.77
N ASN A 336 4.71 115.17 17.88
CA ASN A 336 4.23 115.69 19.16
C ASN A 336 5.25 116.62 19.78
N ASP A 337 6.55 116.30 19.72
CA ASP A 337 7.61 117.20 20.19
C ASP A 337 7.54 118.56 19.48
N VAL A 338 7.29 118.55 18.17
CA VAL A 338 7.09 119.80 17.40
C VAL A 338 5.85 120.58 17.86
N ARG A 339 4.72 119.90 18.08
CA ARG A 339 3.49 120.54 18.58
C ARG A 339 3.66 121.12 19.98
N ARG A 340 4.37 120.41 20.87
CA ARG A 340 4.65 120.91 22.23
C ARG A 340 5.53 122.16 22.17
N ALA A 341 6.61 122.13 21.37
CA ALA A 341 7.49 123.29 21.19
C ALA A 341 6.73 124.51 20.68
N GLU A 342 5.90 124.35 19.65
CA GLU A 342 5.07 125.41 19.09
C GLU A 342 4.08 125.98 20.12
N ARG A 343 3.30 125.09 20.75
CA ARG A 343 2.27 125.45 21.73
C ARG A 343 2.88 126.21 22.91
N ARG A 344 3.94 125.67 23.51
CA ARG A 344 4.63 126.29 24.66
C ARG A 344 5.27 127.62 24.29
N ALA A 345 5.89 127.74 23.10
CA ALA A 345 6.37 129.04 22.63
C ALA A 345 5.23 130.05 22.42
N GLY A 346 4.07 129.59 21.95
CA GLY A 346 2.87 130.42 21.79
C GLY A 346 2.34 130.97 23.12
N LEU A 347 2.33 130.16 24.18
CA LEU A 347 1.96 130.59 25.53
C LEU A 347 2.94 131.64 26.07
N LEU A 348 4.25 131.41 25.93
CA LEU A 348 5.27 132.38 26.34
C LEU A 348 5.14 133.71 25.58
N ARG A 349 4.81 133.66 24.27
CA ARG A 349 4.53 134.86 23.48
C ARG A 349 3.30 135.63 23.97
N ARG A 350 2.22 134.93 24.37
CA ARG A 350 1.04 135.58 24.97
C ARG A 350 1.39 136.33 26.26
N ALA A 351 2.33 135.81 27.05
CA ALA A 351 2.86 136.49 28.24
C ALA A 351 3.89 137.61 27.93
N GLY A 352 4.05 137.99 26.66
CA GLY A 352 4.95 139.06 26.23
C GLY A 352 6.41 138.65 26.04
N LEU A 353 6.74 137.36 26.20
CA LEU A 353 8.09 136.84 25.96
C LEU A 353 8.25 136.50 24.48
N ARG A 354 9.09 137.25 23.78
CA ARG A 354 9.46 136.97 22.39
C ARG A 354 10.17 135.62 22.26
N THR A 355 9.40 134.59 21.93
CA THR A 355 9.84 133.19 22.08
C THR A 355 9.80 132.44 20.77
N VAL A 356 10.92 131.81 20.41
CA VAL A 356 11.05 130.92 19.24
C VAL A 356 10.80 129.47 19.69
N PRO A 357 9.91 128.72 19.03
CA PRO A 357 9.74 127.29 19.30
C PRO A 357 10.90 126.48 18.73
N VAL A 358 11.45 125.59 19.54
CA VAL A 358 12.58 124.74 19.16
C VAL A 358 12.32 123.31 19.59
N ALA A 359 12.53 122.34 18.70
CA ALA A 359 12.58 120.93 19.06
C ALA A 359 13.95 120.35 18.70
N VAL A 360 14.54 119.62 19.63
CA VAL A 360 15.94 119.20 19.58
C VAL A 360 16.07 117.73 19.89
N GLY A 361 16.92 117.04 19.13
CA GLY A 361 17.17 115.64 19.41
C GLY A 361 18.27 115.02 18.58
N ALA A 362 18.64 113.79 18.94
CA ALA A 362 19.67 113.03 18.23
C ALA A 362 19.20 112.55 16.86
N ARG A 363 17.91 112.25 16.71
CA ARG A 363 17.25 111.88 15.46
C ARG A 363 15.97 112.67 15.30
N ILE A 364 15.58 112.93 14.06
CA ILE A 364 14.37 113.67 13.71
C ILE A 364 13.57 112.80 12.76
N ASN A 365 12.31 112.56 13.08
CA ASN A 365 11.39 111.83 12.22
C ASN A 365 11.00 112.68 11.00
N ALA A 366 10.81 112.05 9.84
CA ALA A 366 10.33 112.71 8.63
C ALA A 366 9.01 113.49 8.87
N LYS A 367 8.09 112.93 9.65
CA LYS A 367 6.83 113.62 10.03
C LYS A 367 7.08 114.87 10.87
N ALA A 368 8.05 114.82 11.79
CA ALA A 368 8.43 115.99 12.60
C ALA A 368 9.01 117.09 11.71
N LYS A 369 9.84 116.72 10.74
CA LYS A 369 10.42 117.66 9.78
C LYS A 369 9.36 118.42 8.99
N SER A 370 8.41 117.72 8.37
CA SER A 370 7.34 118.35 7.61
C SER A 370 6.46 119.25 8.49
N LEU A 371 6.17 118.82 9.72
CA LEU A 371 5.33 119.60 10.62
C LEU A 371 6.04 120.87 11.10
N ALA A 372 7.33 120.77 11.44
CA ALA A 372 8.11 121.90 11.92
C ALA A 372 8.24 123.00 10.86
N GLU A 373 8.37 122.63 9.59
CA GLU A 373 8.35 123.58 8.46
C GLU A 373 7.03 124.36 8.40
N SER A 374 5.89 123.67 8.54
CA SER A 374 4.57 124.30 8.50
C SER A 374 4.22 125.16 9.71
N HIS A 375 4.70 124.79 10.90
CA HIS A 375 4.43 125.49 12.17
C HIS A 375 5.54 126.46 12.59
N HIS A 376 6.54 126.66 11.72
CA HIS A 376 7.70 127.52 11.96
C HIS A 376 8.43 127.18 13.28
N VAL A 377 8.65 125.89 13.52
CA VAL A 377 9.44 125.36 14.63
C VAL A 377 10.86 125.11 14.16
N ALA A 378 11.85 125.61 14.89
CA ALA A 378 13.25 125.33 14.59
C ALA A 378 13.59 123.91 15.05
N LEU A 379 14.05 123.07 14.13
CA LEU A 379 14.57 121.76 14.46
C LEU A 379 16.08 121.83 14.61
N MET A 380 16.60 121.39 15.75
CA MET A 380 18.05 121.35 15.97
C MET A 380 18.57 119.93 16.14
N ARG A 381 19.72 119.67 15.52
CA ARG A 381 20.47 118.41 15.64
C ARG A 381 21.95 118.72 15.64
N ASP A 382 22.66 118.35 16.71
CA ASP A 382 24.12 118.43 16.82
C ASP A 382 24.74 119.76 16.30
N GLY A 383 24.18 120.91 16.71
CA GLY A 383 24.70 122.24 16.33
C GLY A 383 24.37 122.70 14.90
N ALA A 384 23.53 121.96 14.19
CA ALA A 384 22.87 122.37 12.95
C ALA A 384 21.38 122.63 13.20
N ASP A 385 20.80 123.55 12.45
CA ASP A 385 19.37 123.81 12.43
C ASP A 385 18.73 123.47 11.08
N GLN A 386 17.43 123.26 11.12
CA GLN A 386 16.54 123.39 9.99
C GLN A 386 15.39 124.31 10.42
N GLY A 387 15.12 125.35 9.63
CA GLY A 387 14.00 126.24 9.89
C GLY A 387 14.28 127.39 10.87
N TRP A 388 15.51 127.59 11.36
CA TRP A 388 15.80 128.62 12.37
C TRP A 388 15.40 130.02 11.90
N GLU A 389 15.80 130.41 10.69
CA GLU A 389 15.50 131.76 10.20
C GLU A 389 13.99 131.99 10.04
N GLN A 390 13.25 130.98 9.54
CA GLN A 390 11.80 131.05 9.42
C GLN A 390 11.13 131.13 10.80
N ALA A 391 11.52 130.25 11.72
CA ALA A 391 11.01 130.22 13.10
C ALA A 391 11.28 131.53 13.85
N TYR A 392 12.50 132.05 13.73
CA TYR A 392 12.90 133.31 14.34
C TYR A 392 12.08 134.48 13.78
N ARG A 393 11.93 134.58 12.44
CA ARG A 393 11.15 135.67 11.84
C ARG A 393 9.69 135.59 12.24
N ALA A 394 9.09 134.40 12.22
CA ALA A 394 7.69 134.19 12.59
C ALA A 394 7.41 134.50 14.07
N ALA A 395 8.39 134.29 14.95
CA ALA A 395 8.24 134.52 16.39
C ALA A 395 8.46 135.98 16.83
N ILE A 396 9.14 136.78 16.01
CA ILE A 396 9.61 138.14 16.36
C ILE A 396 8.96 139.22 15.47
N SER A 397 8.26 138.83 14.42
CA SER A 397 7.27 139.67 13.70
C SER A 397 6.03 139.87 14.54
#